data_AF-A0A952RVT2-F1
#
_entry.id   AF-A0A952RVT2-F1
#
_cell.length_a   1.000
_cell.length_b   1.000
_cell.length_c   1.000
_cell.angle_alpha   90.00
_cell.angle_beta   90.00
_cell.angle_gamma   90.00
#
_symmetry.space_group_name_H-M   'P 1'
#
loop_
_entity.id
_entity.type
_entity.pdbx_description
1 polymer ?
#
loop_
_entity_poly.entity_id
_entity_poly.type
_entity_poly.pdbx_seq_one_letter_code
_entity_poly.pdbx_strand_id
1 'polypeptide(L)'
;MYIRKAITIAFAAAVAFIGTGTDAFAAKVRREANFTVRIENISNADGYETAGGARYPFALSPGFFILDAKKTALFAAGEKASGALEAQAEDGNPELFSKHWLTRVGGLKIGVFNKPEGSMMPAPILPGQAYQFTFKAKEGMKLNLIAMFGQSNDLFYAPEAAFELFDKDGNPFTGDVTESFMLWDAGTEVNQAPGVGDEQAPRQKAANTGKAENGRVGKVADGFVYPNTRDVLRITIMAK
;
A
#
# COMPACT_ATOMS: atom_id res chain seq x y z
N MET A 1 54.15 21.60 83.54
CA MET A 1 54.20 20.86 82.25
C MET A 1 52.96 19.98 82.20
N TYR A 2 52.02 20.27 81.30
CA TYR A 2 50.95 19.39 80.73
C TYR A 2 49.82 20.26 80.12
N ILE A 3 50.07 20.66 78.87
CA ILE A 3 49.20 20.84 77.69
C ILE A 3 47.68 20.93 77.93
N ARG A 4 47.11 22.10 77.56
CA ARG A 4 45.67 22.31 77.30
C ARG A 4 45.25 21.52 76.06
N LYS A 5 44.20 20.70 76.15
CA LYS A 5 43.48 20.15 74.98
C LYS A 5 42.09 20.75 74.92
N ALA A 6 41.84 21.54 73.89
CA ALA A 6 40.50 21.92 73.46
C ALA A 6 39.85 20.72 72.77
N ILE A 7 38.61 20.39 73.12
CA ILE A 7 37.79 19.43 72.38
C ILE A 7 36.63 20.22 71.78
N THR A 8 36.72 20.36 70.46
CA THR A 8 35.72 20.99 69.59
C THR A 8 34.56 20.03 69.38
N ILE A 9 33.34 20.51 69.61
CA ILE A 9 32.09 19.83 69.27
C ILE A 9 31.87 19.97 67.76
N ALA A 10 31.81 18.85 67.03
CA ALA A 10 31.43 18.83 65.62
C ALA A 10 30.07 18.15 65.46
N PHE A 11 29.08 18.94 65.03
CA PHE A 11 27.77 18.48 64.57
C PHE A 11 27.94 17.75 63.23
N ALA A 12 27.58 16.46 63.17
CA ALA A 12 27.45 15.75 61.91
C ALA A 12 26.06 16.00 61.32
N ALA A 13 25.98 16.79 60.26
CA ALA A 13 24.76 16.95 59.47
C ALA A 13 24.58 15.71 58.58
N ALA A 14 23.51 14.94 58.82
CA ALA A 14 23.06 13.90 57.91
C ALA A 14 22.37 14.56 56.71
N VAL A 15 23.03 14.57 55.55
CA VAL A 15 22.41 14.94 54.28
C VAL A 15 21.86 13.66 53.64
N ALA A 16 20.54 13.50 53.72
CA ALA A 16 19.83 12.50 52.94
C ALA A 16 19.85 12.93 51.47
N PHE A 17 20.49 12.14 50.61
CA PHE A 17 20.36 12.28 49.16
C PHE A 17 18.96 11.80 48.77
N ILE A 18 18.03 12.74 48.56
CA ILE A 18 16.80 12.47 47.83
C ILE A 18 17.20 12.41 46.36
N GLY A 19 17.33 11.19 45.84
CA GLY A 19 17.44 10.97 44.39
C GLY A 19 16.15 11.43 43.73
N THR A 20 16.17 12.59 43.09
CA THR A 20 15.09 13.01 42.19
C THR A 20 15.17 12.15 40.94
N GLY A 21 14.45 11.04 40.94
CA GLY A 21 14.15 10.29 39.73
C GLY A 21 13.37 11.20 38.79
N THR A 22 14.07 11.83 37.86
CA THR A 22 13.41 12.39 36.68
C THR A 22 13.11 11.21 35.77
N ASP A 23 11.92 10.63 35.90
CA ASP A 23 11.33 9.85 34.82
C ASP A 23 11.13 10.81 33.65
N ALA A 24 12.17 10.92 32.84
CA ALA A 24 12.13 11.66 31.59
C ALA A 24 11.18 10.90 30.68
N PHE A 25 9.94 11.39 30.58
CA PHE A 25 9.12 11.26 29.38
C PHE A 25 9.83 11.99 28.23
N ALA A 26 10.98 11.48 27.79
CA ALA A 26 11.57 11.85 26.52
C ALA A 26 10.62 11.31 25.46
N ALA A 27 9.78 12.18 24.90
CA ALA A 27 8.99 11.84 23.73
C ALA A 27 9.96 11.29 22.67
N LYS A 28 9.86 9.99 22.34
CA LYS A 28 10.67 9.36 21.30
C LYS A 28 10.51 10.22 20.04
N VAL A 29 11.59 10.88 19.61
CA VAL A 29 11.58 11.69 18.39
C VAL A 29 11.21 10.75 17.25
N ARG A 30 9.99 10.88 16.73
CA ARG A 30 9.55 10.06 15.60
C ARG A 30 10.34 10.49 14.38
N ARG A 31 11.11 9.56 13.83
CA ARG A 31 11.90 9.79 12.62
C ARG A 31 10.97 10.06 11.43
N GLU A 32 11.46 10.83 10.48
CA GLU A 32 10.74 11.15 9.24
C GLU A 32 11.69 10.90 8.06
N ALA A 33 11.17 10.39 6.95
CA ALA A 33 11.91 10.16 5.73
C ALA A 33 11.04 10.42 4.50
N ASN A 34 11.68 10.69 3.36
CA ASN A 34 11.00 10.70 2.08
C ASN A 34 11.10 9.30 1.47
N PHE A 35 10.00 8.83 0.89
CA PHE A 35 9.94 7.55 0.22
C PHE A 35 9.58 7.76 -1.24
N THR A 36 10.15 6.93 -2.11
CA THR A 36 9.75 6.78 -3.51
C THR A 36 9.20 5.38 -3.68
N VAL A 37 7.99 5.26 -4.21
CA VAL A 37 7.40 3.99 -4.64
C VAL A 37 7.48 3.93 -6.14
N ARG A 38 7.93 2.78 -6.66
CA ARG A 38 7.97 2.49 -8.09
C ARG A 38 7.24 1.17 -8.33
N ILE A 39 6.25 1.21 -9.23
CA ILE A 39 5.44 0.06 -9.65
C ILE A 39 5.71 -0.16 -11.13
N GLU A 40 6.40 -1.24 -11.46
CA GLU A 40 6.84 -1.55 -12.81
C GLU A 40 6.04 -2.71 -13.37
N ASN A 41 5.59 -2.57 -14.61
CA ASN A 41 5.08 -3.68 -15.40
C ASN A 41 6.27 -4.39 -16.06
N ILE A 42 6.72 -5.49 -15.47
CA ILE A 42 7.85 -6.30 -15.93
C ILE A 42 7.41 -7.51 -16.77
N SER A 43 6.13 -7.55 -17.15
CA SER A 43 5.57 -8.65 -17.93
C SER A 43 6.21 -8.79 -19.31
N ASN A 44 6.04 -9.96 -19.91
CA ASN A 44 6.48 -10.21 -21.28
C ASN A 44 5.70 -9.32 -22.28
N ALA A 45 6.42 -8.57 -23.12
CA ALA A 45 5.84 -7.75 -24.17
C ALA A 45 5.04 -8.56 -25.21
N ASP A 46 5.38 -9.84 -25.41
CA ASP A 46 4.61 -10.75 -26.27
C ASP A 46 3.27 -11.16 -25.65
N GLY A 47 3.01 -10.81 -24.39
CA GLY A 47 1.79 -11.12 -23.67
C GLY A 47 1.70 -12.56 -23.17
N TYR A 48 0.53 -12.94 -22.67
CA TYR A 48 0.21 -14.24 -22.11
C TYR A 48 -0.77 -14.98 -23.01
N GLU A 49 -0.57 -16.28 -23.14
CA GLU A 49 -1.42 -17.13 -23.97
C GLU A 49 -2.70 -17.51 -23.23
N THR A 50 -3.82 -17.39 -23.93
CA THR A 50 -5.15 -17.81 -23.48
C THR A 50 -5.35 -19.28 -23.82
N ALA A 51 -6.38 -19.92 -23.24
CA ALA A 51 -6.72 -21.31 -23.58
C ALA A 51 -7.04 -21.52 -25.08
N GLY A 52 -7.45 -20.46 -25.80
CA GLY A 52 -7.72 -20.50 -27.24
C GLY A 52 -6.52 -20.15 -28.14
N GLY A 53 -5.32 -19.99 -27.58
CA GLY A 53 -4.09 -19.65 -28.32
C GLY A 53 -3.93 -18.17 -28.69
N ALA A 54 -4.95 -17.33 -28.44
CA ALA A 54 -4.81 -15.88 -28.52
C ALA A 54 -3.89 -15.36 -27.40
N ARG A 55 -3.25 -14.21 -27.59
CA ARG A 55 -2.38 -13.59 -26.59
C ARG A 55 -2.94 -12.24 -26.14
N TYR A 56 -2.73 -11.90 -24.87
CA TYR A 56 -3.09 -10.59 -24.32
C TYR A 56 -1.92 -9.96 -23.56
N PRO A 57 -1.73 -8.63 -23.62
CA PRO A 57 -0.72 -7.96 -22.81
C PRO A 57 -1.22 -7.79 -21.37
N PHE A 58 -0.33 -7.96 -20.39
CA PHE A 58 -0.63 -7.54 -19.02
C PHE A 58 -0.66 -6.01 -18.96
N ALA A 59 -1.69 -5.47 -18.33
CA ALA A 59 -1.87 -4.05 -18.10
C ALA A 59 -2.28 -3.82 -16.64
N LEU A 60 -1.66 -2.85 -15.98
CA LEU A 60 -2.06 -2.42 -14.64
C LEU A 60 -2.70 -1.02 -14.76
N SER A 61 -3.89 -0.87 -14.20
CA SER A 61 -4.62 0.41 -14.24
C SER A 61 -3.94 1.49 -13.40
N PRO A 62 -4.35 2.76 -13.55
CA PRO A 62 -4.22 3.74 -12.48
C PRO A 62 -4.73 3.19 -11.14
N GLY A 63 -4.19 3.72 -10.05
CA GLY A 63 -4.54 3.23 -8.72
C GLY A 63 -4.46 4.29 -7.64
N PHE A 64 -4.72 3.82 -6.43
CA PHE A 64 -4.85 4.65 -5.24
C PHE A 64 -3.90 4.16 -4.16
N PHE A 65 -3.34 5.09 -3.38
CA PHE A 65 -2.59 4.78 -2.17
C PHE A 65 -3.07 5.60 -0.99
N ILE A 66 -2.91 5.01 0.19
CA ILE A 66 -3.20 5.60 1.49
C ILE A 66 -2.02 5.40 2.41
N LEU A 67 -1.76 6.41 3.23
CA LEU A 67 -0.64 6.50 4.14
C LEU A 67 -1.11 7.09 5.46
N ASP A 68 -1.09 6.29 6.53
CA ASP A 68 -1.42 6.74 7.87
C ASP A 68 -0.72 5.90 8.95
N ALA A 69 -0.86 6.31 10.22
CA ALA A 69 -0.34 5.53 11.35
C ALA A 69 -1.23 4.33 11.72
N LYS A 70 -2.46 4.31 11.20
CA LYS A 70 -3.42 3.22 11.43
C LYS A 70 -3.10 2.09 10.43
N LYS A 71 -3.84 0.99 10.51
CA LYS A 71 -3.78 -0.09 9.52
C LYS A 71 -5.00 0.04 8.61
N THR A 72 -5.17 1.20 7.99
CA THR A 72 -6.38 1.47 7.20
C THR A 72 -6.43 0.54 6.00
N ALA A 73 -7.46 -0.28 5.96
CA ALA A 73 -7.71 -1.23 4.90
C ALA A 73 -8.53 -0.57 3.79
N LEU A 74 -8.19 -0.85 2.54
CA LEU A 74 -8.95 -0.40 1.36
C LEU A 74 -10.11 -1.34 1.04
N PHE A 75 -10.08 -2.55 1.60
CA PHE A 75 -11.10 -3.61 1.49
C PHE A 75 -10.97 -4.56 2.69
N ALA A 76 -11.91 -5.49 2.83
CA ALA A 76 -11.81 -6.59 3.80
C ALA A 76 -12.19 -7.90 3.11
N ALA A 77 -11.35 -8.92 3.24
CA ALA A 77 -11.64 -10.25 2.70
C ALA A 77 -12.88 -10.84 3.38
N GLY A 78 -13.77 -11.46 2.60
CA GLY A 78 -15.04 -11.99 3.05
C GLY A 78 -16.16 -10.95 3.17
N GLU A 79 -15.88 -9.66 2.96
CA GLU A 79 -16.90 -8.61 2.94
C GLU A 79 -17.32 -8.23 1.52
N LYS A 80 -18.46 -7.56 1.40
CA LYS A 80 -18.86 -6.97 0.11
C LYS A 80 -17.91 -5.85 -0.28
N ALA A 81 -17.60 -5.74 -1.57
CA ALA A 81 -16.90 -4.60 -2.11
C ALA A 81 -17.64 -3.30 -1.78
N SER A 82 -16.90 -2.25 -1.44
CA SER A 82 -17.46 -0.90 -1.43
C SER A 82 -17.57 -0.39 -2.87
N GLY A 83 -18.46 0.57 -3.13
CA GLY A 83 -18.54 1.17 -4.48
C GLY A 83 -17.23 1.83 -4.95
N ALA A 84 -16.34 2.21 -4.03
CA ALA A 84 -15.00 2.68 -4.40
C ALA A 84 -14.06 1.54 -4.83
N LEU A 85 -14.21 0.36 -4.22
CA LEU A 85 -13.47 -0.83 -4.62
C LEU A 85 -13.98 -1.36 -5.96
N GLU A 86 -15.29 -1.44 -6.13
CA GLU A 86 -15.96 -1.84 -7.38
C GLU A 86 -15.44 -1.01 -8.58
N ALA A 87 -15.55 0.32 -8.51
CA ALA A 87 -15.07 1.19 -9.58
C ALA A 87 -13.55 1.10 -9.84
N GLN A 88 -12.76 0.77 -8.81
CA GLN A 88 -11.33 0.57 -9.00
C GLN A 88 -11.02 -0.79 -9.62
N ALA A 89 -11.75 -1.83 -9.26
CA ALA A 89 -11.51 -3.20 -9.66
C ALA A 89 -12.05 -3.49 -11.06
N GLU A 90 -13.17 -2.88 -11.44
CA GLU A 90 -13.82 -3.05 -12.75
C GLU A 90 -13.28 -2.08 -13.80
N ASP A 91 -13.12 -0.81 -13.44
CA ASP A 91 -12.83 0.25 -14.43
C ASP A 91 -11.43 0.85 -14.27
N GLY A 92 -10.68 0.46 -13.24
CA GLY A 92 -9.37 1.02 -12.96
C GLY A 92 -9.45 2.48 -12.52
N ASN A 93 -10.58 2.88 -11.94
CA ASN A 93 -10.89 4.26 -11.59
C ASN A 93 -10.70 4.55 -10.08
N PRO A 94 -9.57 5.20 -9.68
CA PRO A 94 -9.30 5.50 -8.28
C PRO A 94 -10.06 6.72 -7.73
N GLU A 95 -10.87 7.43 -8.53
CA GLU A 95 -11.49 8.68 -8.10
C GLU A 95 -12.44 8.51 -6.93
N LEU A 96 -13.20 7.41 -6.89
CA LEU A 96 -14.14 7.16 -5.79
C LEU A 96 -13.41 6.90 -4.47
N PHE A 97 -12.24 6.25 -4.49
CA PHE A 97 -11.39 6.16 -3.31
C PHE A 97 -10.94 7.55 -2.84
N SER A 98 -10.46 8.38 -3.76
CA SER A 98 -10.03 9.75 -3.44
C SER A 98 -11.18 10.55 -2.80
N LYS A 99 -12.37 10.53 -3.40
CA LYS A 99 -13.57 11.22 -2.89
C LYS A 99 -14.01 10.67 -1.52
N HIS A 100 -13.96 9.35 -1.33
CA HIS A 100 -14.35 8.71 -0.07
C HIS A 100 -13.46 9.14 1.10
N TRP A 101 -12.14 9.27 0.87
CA TRP A 101 -11.16 9.52 1.92
C TRP A 101 -10.79 11.00 2.11
N LEU A 102 -11.04 11.87 1.12
CA LEU A 102 -10.84 13.33 1.22
C LEU A 102 -11.54 13.97 2.43
N THR A 103 -12.67 13.40 2.86
CA THR A 103 -13.51 13.95 3.94
C THR A 103 -13.23 13.35 5.31
N ARG A 104 -12.36 12.33 5.39
CA ARG A 104 -12.18 11.51 6.59
C ARG A 104 -10.76 11.67 7.15
N VAL A 105 -10.66 12.44 8.23
CA VAL A 105 -9.61 12.36 9.28
C VAL A 105 -8.28 13.12 9.03
N GLY A 106 -7.86 13.89 10.04
CA GLY A 106 -6.53 14.48 10.11
C GLY A 106 -5.43 13.43 10.31
N GLY A 107 -4.32 13.56 9.57
CA GLY A 107 -3.17 12.64 9.62
C GLY A 107 -3.19 11.54 8.55
N LEU A 108 -4.28 11.43 7.79
CA LEU A 108 -4.37 10.61 6.59
C LEU A 108 -3.69 11.33 5.41
N LYS A 109 -2.84 10.62 4.68
CA LYS A 109 -2.31 11.06 3.38
C LYS A 109 -2.83 10.09 2.32
N ILE A 110 -3.37 10.62 1.25
CA ILE A 110 -3.90 9.83 0.13
C ILE A 110 -3.31 10.34 -1.17
N GLY A 111 -3.33 9.51 -2.20
CA GLY A 111 -3.00 9.95 -3.54
C GLY A 111 -3.42 8.97 -4.61
N VAL A 112 -3.49 9.50 -5.82
CA VAL A 112 -3.72 8.74 -7.05
C VAL A 112 -2.40 8.65 -7.80
N PHE A 113 -2.01 7.44 -8.22
CA PHE A 113 -0.95 7.24 -9.20
C PHE A 113 -1.60 6.83 -10.52
N ASN A 114 -1.50 7.67 -11.54
CA ASN A 114 -2.22 7.44 -12.80
C ASN A 114 -1.42 7.78 -14.05
N LYS A 115 -0.27 8.47 -13.91
CA LYS A 115 0.59 8.85 -15.04
C LYS A 115 1.79 7.93 -15.10
N PRO A 116 1.94 7.11 -16.15
CA PRO A 116 3.18 6.39 -16.40
C PRO A 116 4.36 7.36 -16.43
N GLU A 117 5.54 6.92 -16.03
CA GLU A 117 6.75 7.73 -16.12
C GLU A 117 7.00 8.22 -17.54
N GLY A 118 7.36 9.50 -17.68
CA GLY A 118 7.51 10.16 -18.98
C GLY A 118 6.19 10.55 -19.66
N SER A 119 5.03 10.13 -19.14
CA SER A 119 3.72 10.55 -19.66
C SER A 119 3.23 11.84 -19.00
N MET A 120 2.53 12.66 -19.80
CA MET A 120 1.78 13.83 -19.31
C MET A 120 0.32 13.49 -18.95
N MET A 121 -0.20 12.37 -19.45
CA MET A 121 -1.60 11.99 -19.34
C MET A 121 -1.80 10.73 -18.51
N PRO A 122 -2.92 10.62 -17.77
CA PRO A 122 -3.30 9.36 -17.12
C PRO A 122 -3.46 8.22 -18.13
N ALA A 123 -2.89 7.06 -17.82
CA ALA A 123 -3.01 5.84 -18.63
C ALA A 123 -2.60 4.62 -17.79
N PRO A 124 -3.09 3.40 -18.12
CA PRO A 124 -2.53 2.15 -17.63
C PRO A 124 -1.03 2.02 -17.96
N ILE A 125 -0.30 1.22 -17.18
CA ILE A 125 1.06 0.80 -17.53
C ILE A 125 1.05 -0.53 -18.29
N LEU A 126 1.65 -0.54 -19.48
CA LEU A 126 1.90 -1.68 -20.35
C LEU A 126 3.33 -2.23 -20.14
N PRO A 127 3.71 -3.38 -20.73
CA PRO A 127 5.03 -3.98 -20.54
C PRO A 127 6.17 -2.98 -20.70
N GLY A 128 7.07 -2.90 -19.72
CA GLY A 128 8.20 -1.97 -19.67
C GLY A 128 7.90 -0.58 -19.14
N GLN A 129 6.64 -0.25 -18.83
CA GLN A 129 6.24 1.02 -18.24
C GLN A 129 6.13 0.93 -16.71
N ALA A 130 6.18 2.09 -16.04
CA ALA A 130 6.09 2.17 -14.59
C ALA A 130 5.30 3.39 -14.12
N TYR A 131 4.71 3.28 -12.94
CA TYR A 131 4.32 4.42 -12.13
C TYR A 131 5.40 4.73 -11.11
N GLN A 132 5.62 6.02 -10.82
CA GLN A 132 6.51 6.45 -9.74
C GLN A 132 5.89 7.64 -9.00
N PHE A 133 5.89 7.57 -7.67
CA PHE A 133 5.41 8.64 -6.82
C PHE A 133 6.22 8.74 -5.53
N THR A 134 6.16 9.90 -4.88
CA THR A 134 6.90 10.16 -3.65
C THR A 134 6.00 10.71 -2.57
N PHE A 135 6.35 10.40 -1.32
CA PHE A 135 5.68 10.95 -0.16
C PHE A 135 6.65 11.04 1.02
N LYS A 136 6.28 11.86 1.99
CA LYS A 136 6.97 11.98 3.27
C LYS A 136 6.19 11.20 4.33
N ALA A 137 6.87 10.33 5.08
CA ALA A 137 6.25 9.54 6.14
C ALA A 137 7.05 9.61 7.45
N LYS A 138 6.35 9.44 8.56
CA LYS A 138 6.91 9.39 9.91
C LYS A 138 6.91 7.95 10.43
N GLU A 139 7.79 7.66 11.37
CA GLU A 139 7.84 6.37 12.07
C GLU A 139 6.45 5.96 12.58
N GLY A 140 6.07 4.72 12.26
CA GLY A 140 4.76 4.13 12.55
C GLY A 140 3.70 4.30 11.45
N MET A 141 3.97 5.13 10.43
CA MET A 141 3.11 5.21 9.26
C MET A 141 3.29 4.00 8.33
N LYS A 142 2.19 3.59 7.69
CA LYS A 142 2.10 2.42 6.82
C LYS A 142 1.53 2.81 5.47
N LEU A 143 1.95 2.12 4.42
CA LEU A 143 1.46 2.31 3.06
C LEU A 143 0.49 1.17 2.70
N ASN A 144 -0.68 1.52 2.18
CA ASN A 144 -1.53 0.56 1.47
C ASN A 144 -1.85 1.12 0.08
N LEU A 145 -1.98 0.25 -0.93
CA LEU A 145 -2.27 0.67 -2.29
C LEU A 145 -3.05 -0.41 -3.05
N ILE A 146 -3.73 0.01 -4.11
CA ILE A 146 -4.57 -0.84 -4.96
C ILE A 146 -4.49 -0.39 -6.42
N ALA A 147 -4.50 -1.35 -7.35
CA ALA A 147 -4.68 -1.12 -8.78
C ALA A 147 -5.32 -2.34 -9.44
N MET A 148 -6.16 -2.14 -10.46
CA MET A 148 -6.82 -3.23 -11.17
C MET A 148 -5.88 -3.94 -12.13
N PHE A 149 -6.11 -5.24 -12.27
CA PHE A 149 -5.58 -6.02 -13.38
C PHE A 149 -6.44 -5.79 -14.62
N GLY A 150 -5.90 -5.05 -15.60
CA GLY A 150 -6.69 -4.52 -16.72
C GLY A 150 -7.34 -5.54 -17.64
N GLN A 151 -6.93 -6.81 -17.58
CA GLN A 151 -7.43 -7.89 -18.43
C GLN A 151 -8.36 -8.82 -17.65
N SER A 152 -9.13 -8.25 -16.71
CA SER A 152 -10.08 -8.97 -15.86
C SER A 152 -11.40 -8.20 -15.76
N ASN A 153 -12.41 -8.83 -15.18
CA ASN A 153 -13.71 -8.22 -14.92
C ASN A 153 -13.64 -7.33 -13.68
N ASP A 154 -13.10 -7.85 -12.58
CA ASP A 154 -13.06 -7.14 -11.29
C ASP A 154 -11.85 -7.55 -10.41
N LEU A 155 -10.74 -7.96 -11.03
CA LEU A 155 -9.56 -8.39 -10.28
C LEU A 155 -8.58 -7.24 -10.04
N PHE A 156 -7.95 -7.23 -8.87
CA PHE A 156 -7.04 -6.17 -8.46
C PHE A 156 -5.83 -6.65 -7.67
N TYR A 157 -4.72 -5.93 -7.80
CA TYR A 157 -3.51 -6.11 -7.01
C TYR A 157 -3.53 -5.21 -5.78
N ALA A 158 -3.35 -5.81 -4.61
CA ALA A 158 -3.19 -5.10 -3.35
C ALA A 158 -2.45 -5.99 -2.34
N PRO A 159 -1.80 -5.41 -1.32
CA PRO A 159 -1.18 -6.21 -0.27
C PRO A 159 -2.24 -6.71 0.72
N GLU A 160 -2.01 -7.87 1.33
CA GLU A 160 -2.92 -8.41 2.37
C GLU A 160 -2.99 -7.53 3.62
N ALA A 161 -1.90 -6.81 3.91
CA ALA A 161 -1.84 -5.83 4.98
C ALA A 161 -1.06 -4.59 4.55
N ALA A 162 -1.36 -3.45 5.16
CA ALA A 162 -0.60 -2.22 4.96
C ALA A 162 0.89 -2.42 5.32
N PHE A 163 1.77 -1.97 4.43
CA PHE A 163 3.22 -2.13 4.51
C PHE A 163 3.85 -1.15 5.51
N GLU A 164 4.69 -1.65 6.41
CA GLU A 164 5.42 -0.83 7.38
C GLU A 164 6.57 -0.06 6.70
N LEU A 165 6.59 1.28 6.81
CA LEU A 165 7.61 2.11 6.16
C LEU A 165 8.90 2.25 6.97
N PHE A 166 8.91 1.78 8.21
CA PHE A 166 10.05 1.82 9.12
C PHE A 166 10.20 0.46 9.79
N ASP A 167 11.44 0.03 10.00
CA ASP A 167 11.73 -1.18 10.76
C ASP A 167 11.47 -0.99 12.27
N LYS A 168 11.62 -2.07 13.05
CA LYS A 168 11.45 -2.06 14.51
C LYS A 168 12.39 -1.09 15.25
N ASP A 169 13.52 -0.75 14.65
CA ASP A 169 14.53 0.16 15.21
C ASP A 169 14.30 1.61 14.76
N GLY A 170 13.26 1.85 13.95
CA GLY A 170 12.88 3.15 13.42
C GLY A 170 13.69 3.59 12.20
N ASN A 171 14.41 2.69 11.53
CA ASN A 171 15.09 3.04 10.29
C ASN A 171 14.10 2.98 9.12
N PRO A 172 14.15 3.96 8.18
CA PRO A 172 13.33 3.91 6.97
C PRO A 172 13.58 2.64 6.15
N PHE A 173 12.51 2.01 5.67
CA PHE A 173 12.61 0.82 4.82
C PHE A 173 13.02 1.17 3.38
N THR A 174 13.90 0.35 2.80
CA THR A 174 14.21 0.31 1.37
C THR A 174 14.28 -1.14 0.90
N GLY A 175 13.56 -1.48 -0.17
CA GLY A 175 13.56 -2.83 -0.73
C GLY A 175 12.45 -3.12 -1.75
N ASP A 176 12.47 -4.34 -2.26
CA ASP A 176 11.41 -4.93 -3.09
C ASP A 176 10.30 -5.51 -2.18
N VAL A 177 9.05 -5.18 -2.48
CA VAL A 177 7.87 -5.57 -1.71
C VAL A 177 6.86 -6.37 -2.54
N THR A 178 7.24 -6.81 -3.75
CA THR A 178 6.37 -7.45 -4.73
C THR A 178 5.63 -8.66 -4.16
N GLU A 179 6.30 -9.51 -3.38
CA GLU A 179 5.70 -10.71 -2.78
C GLU A 179 4.62 -10.40 -1.72
N SER A 180 4.52 -9.14 -1.27
CA SER A 180 3.42 -8.72 -0.40
C SER A 180 2.11 -8.52 -1.15
N PHE A 181 2.17 -8.39 -2.48
CA PHE A 181 1.01 -8.13 -3.34
C PHE A 181 0.46 -9.41 -3.92
N MET A 182 -0.86 -9.54 -3.87
CA MET A 182 -1.58 -10.64 -4.47
C MET A 182 -2.73 -10.14 -5.34
N LEU A 183 -3.18 -11.02 -6.22
CA LEU A 183 -4.37 -10.79 -7.03
C LEU A 183 -5.59 -11.18 -6.20
N TRP A 184 -6.51 -10.24 -6.09
CA TRP A 184 -7.79 -10.37 -5.40
C TRP A 184 -8.93 -10.27 -6.42
N ASP A 185 -10.04 -10.86 -6.04
CA ASP A 185 -11.34 -10.77 -6.69
C ASP A 185 -12.23 -9.86 -5.85
N ALA A 186 -12.84 -8.83 -6.45
CA ALA A 186 -13.75 -7.93 -5.75
C ALA A 186 -15.10 -8.58 -5.44
N GLY A 187 -15.46 -9.59 -6.23
CA GLY A 187 -16.71 -10.33 -6.15
C GLY A 187 -17.90 -9.52 -6.64
N THR A 188 -17.70 -8.60 -7.57
CA THR A 188 -18.75 -7.71 -8.10
C THR A 188 -19.23 -8.18 -9.47
N GLU A 189 -18.35 -8.64 -10.35
CA GLU A 189 -18.68 -9.18 -11.68
C GLU A 189 -18.26 -10.64 -11.86
N VAL A 190 -19.00 -11.39 -12.69
CA VAL A 190 -18.68 -12.78 -13.02
C VAL A 190 -17.39 -12.80 -13.84
N ASN A 191 -16.36 -13.44 -13.30
CA ASN A 191 -15.07 -13.56 -13.98
C ASN A 191 -15.17 -14.32 -15.31
N GLN A 192 -14.52 -13.75 -16.32
CA GLN A 192 -14.29 -14.35 -17.64
C GLN A 192 -12.80 -14.56 -17.87
N ALA A 193 -12.45 -15.43 -18.83
CA ALA A 193 -11.05 -15.74 -19.12
C ALA A 193 -10.23 -14.46 -19.39
N PRO A 194 -9.08 -14.28 -18.71
CA PRO A 194 -8.31 -13.05 -18.79
C PRO A 194 -7.87 -12.77 -20.22
N GLY A 195 -8.04 -11.52 -20.65
CA GLY A 195 -7.66 -11.12 -22.00
C GLY A 195 -8.62 -11.54 -23.10
N VAL A 196 -9.71 -12.25 -22.79
CA VAL A 196 -10.70 -12.75 -23.76
C VAL A 196 -12.10 -12.22 -23.50
N GLY A 197 -12.52 -12.17 -22.23
CA GLY A 197 -13.88 -11.79 -21.82
C GLY A 197 -14.34 -10.46 -22.41
N ASP A 198 -15.53 -10.46 -23.02
CA ASP A 198 -16.15 -9.28 -23.64
C ASP A 198 -16.67 -8.26 -22.62
N GLU A 199 -16.88 -8.70 -21.38
CA GLU A 199 -17.27 -7.87 -20.24
C GLU A 199 -16.05 -7.36 -19.44
N GLN A 200 -14.83 -7.48 -19.94
CA GLN A 200 -13.66 -6.87 -19.29
C GLN A 200 -13.52 -5.40 -19.72
N ALA A 201 -13.07 -4.51 -18.82
CA ALA A 201 -13.02 -3.07 -19.05
C ALA A 201 -12.48 -2.62 -20.43
N PRO A 202 -11.39 -3.19 -20.99
CA PRO A 202 -10.88 -2.80 -22.31
C PRO A 202 -11.83 -3.10 -23.48
N ARG A 203 -12.84 -3.96 -23.27
CA ARG A 203 -13.79 -4.46 -24.28
C ARG A 203 -15.23 -4.00 -24.01
N GLN A 204 -15.52 -3.50 -22.81
CA GLN A 204 -16.82 -2.92 -22.48
C GLN A 204 -17.06 -1.60 -23.25
N LYS A 205 -18.33 -1.32 -23.56
CA LYS A 205 -18.74 -0.06 -24.23
C LYS A 205 -18.86 1.11 -23.25
N ALA A 206 -19.09 0.82 -21.97
CA ALA A 206 -19.20 1.77 -20.88
C ALA A 206 -18.74 1.09 -19.59
N ALA A 207 -18.33 1.90 -18.61
CA ALA A 207 -17.93 1.44 -17.29
C ALA A 207 -19.07 0.72 -16.55
N ASN A 208 -18.72 -0.25 -15.69
CA ASN A 208 -19.66 -1.01 -14.84
C ASN A 208 -20.81 -1.63 -15.66
N THR A 209 -20.47 -2.47 -16.64
CA THR A 209 -21.47 -3.12 -17.52
C THR A 209 -21.39 -4.65 -17.56
N GLY A 210 -20.48 -5.28 -16.82
CA GLY A 210 -20.37 -6.72 -16.77
C GLY A 210 -21.45 -7.35 -15.91
N LYS A 211 -21.56 -8.67 -16.02
CA LYS A 211 -22.59 -9.43 -15.33
C LYS A 211 -22.27 -9.49 -13.83
N ALA A 212 -23.13 -8.89 -13.01
CA ALA A 212 -22.97 -8.95 -11.56
C ALA A 212 -22.99 -10.38 -10.99
N GLU A 213 -22.10 -10.67 -10.03
CA GLU A 213 -22.09 -11.95 -9.30
C GLU A 213 -22.54 -11.85 -7.82
N ASN A 214 -22.56 -10.64 -7.26
CA ASN A 214 -22.95 -10.38 -5.85
C ASN A 214 -22.14 -11.19 -4.82
N GLY A 215 -20.88 -11.47 -5.15
CA GLY A 215 -19.90 -12.14 -4.31
C GLY A 215 -19.37 -11.27 -3.17
N ARG A 216 -18.19 -11.67 -2.70
CA ARG A 216 -17.45 -11.05 -1.59
C ARG A 216 -15.99 -11.03 -1.96
N VAL A 217 -15.28 -10.00 -1.49
CA VAL A 217 -13.86 -9.83 -1.77
C VAL A 217 -13.08 -11.06 -1.30
N GLY A 218 -12.26 -11.63 -2.16
CA GLY A 218 -11.55 -12.88 -1.89
C GLY A 218 -10.29 -13.05 -2.71
N LYS A 219 -9.53 -14.11 -2.40
CA LYS A 219 -8.46 -14.56 -3.30
C LYS A 219 -9.12 -15.18 -4.53
N VAL A 220 -8.54 -14.93 -5.70
CA VAL A 220 -9.05 -15.46 -6.97
C VAL A 220 -9.16 -16.99 -6.90
N ALA A 221 -10.34 -17.51 -7.20
CA ALA A 221 -10.68 -18.94 -7.13
C ALA A 221 -11.74 -19.32 -8.18
N ASP A 222 -11.53 -18.89 -9.42
CA ASP A 222 -12.48 -18.98 -10.54
C ASP A 222 -12.15 -20.09 -11.56
N GLY A 223 -10.99 -20.74 -11.43
CA GLY A 223 -10.52 -21.79 -12.33
C GLY A 223 -9.76 -21.29 -13.56
N PHE A 224 -9.59 -19.98 -13.74
CA PHE A 224 -8.70 -19.43 -14.77
C PHE A 224 -7.23 -19.43 -14.30
N VAL A 225 -6.33 -19.30 -15.27
CA VAL A 225 -4.88 -19.22 -15.01
C VAL A 225 -4.43 -17.78 -15.16
N TYR A 226 -3.75 -17.29 -14.14
CA TYR A 226 -3.19 -15.95 -14.09
C TYR A 226 -1.67 -16.02 -13.97
N PRO A 227 -0.91 -15.06 -14.53
CA PRO A 227 0.52 -14.99 -14.30
C PRO A 227 0.81 -14.73 -12.81
N ASN A 228 1.95 -15.24 -12.31
CA ASN A 228 2.36 -14.92 -10.94
C ASN A 228 2.66 -13.42 -10.83
N THR A 229 2.33 -12.81 -9.69
CA THR A 229 2.62 -11.37 -9.44
C THR A 229 4.06 -11.00 -9.78
N ARG A 230 5.04 -11.83 -9.37
CA ARG A 230 6.47 -11.58 -9.60
C ARG A 230 6.91 -11.66 -11.08
N ASP A 231 6.08 -12.21 -11.95
CA ASP A 231 6.35 -12.34 -13.39
C ASP A 231 5.78 -11.15 -14.18
N VAL A 232 4.91 -10.35 -13.56
CA VAL A 232 4.23 -9.21 -14.22
C VAL A 232 4.52 -7.87 -13.56
N LEU A 233 4.78 -7.86 -12.25
CA LEU A 233 4.98 -6.65 -11.47
C LEU A 233 6.29 -6.69 -10.71
N ARG A 234 6.93 -5.53 -10.60
CA ARG A 234 7.94 -5.24 -9.59
C ARG A 234 7.56 -3.99 -8.83
N ILE A 235 7.47 -4.11 -7.50
CA ILE A 235 7.10 -3.00 -6.62
C ILE A 235 8.24 -2.76 -5.66
N THR A 236 8.85 -1.58 -5.73
CA THR A 236 9.97 -1.19 -4.88
C THR A 236 9.65 0.07 -4.09
N ILE A 237 10.18 0.12 -2.87
CA ILE A 237 10.13 1.27 -1.98
C ILE A 237 11.56 1.68 -1.67
N MET A 238 11.87 2.97 -1.86
CA MET A 238 13.19 3.53 -1.54
C MET A 238 13.04 4.72 -0.61
N ALA A 239 13.67 4.64 0.57
CA ALA A 239 13.87 5.80 1.42
C ALA A 239 15.01 6.69 0.91
N LYS A 240 14.84 8.01 1.06
CA LYS A 240 15.82 9.06 0.75
C LYS A 240 16.04 9.98 1.94
#